data_AF-A0A7G6J4L3-F1
#
_entry.id   AF-A0A7G6J4L3-F1
#
_cell.length_a   1.000
_cell.length_b   1.000
_cell.length_c   1.000
_cell.angle_alpha   90.00
_cell.angle_beta   90.00
_cell.angle_gamma   90.00
#
_symmetry.space_group_name_H-M   'P 1'
#
loop_
_entity.id
_entity.type
_entity.pdbx_description
1 polymer ?
#
loop_
_entity_poly.entity_id
_entity_poly.type
_entity_poly.pdbx_seq_one_letter_code
_entity_poly.pdbx_strand_id
1 'polypeptide(L)'
;FPPSVWGDRFLSFSLDKSELDRYAIAMEKPKEDLRKLIVDPTMDSNEKLGLIYSVHRLGLTYMFLQEIESQLDKLFKEFNLQDYEQADLYTISINFQVFRHLGYKLPCDVFNKFKDGSSGTFKASITSDVRGMLGLYESAQLRIRGEKILDEAAVFTEAKLKSVVKTLKGDIAQQVTQSLKRPFHQGMPMVEARLYFSNYEKECSTYDSLLKLAKLHFKYLELQQKEELRIVSKWWKDMRFQETTPYIRDRVPEIYLWILGLYFEPRYSLARIIATKITLFLVVLDDTYDAY
;
A
#
# COMPACT_ATOMS: atom_id res chain seq x y z
N PHE A 1 -18.40 28.09 -0.99
CA PHE A 1 -18.14 26.78 -0.35
C PHE A 1 -17.72 26.94 1.11
N PRO A 2 -17.81 25.90 1.98
CA PRO A 2 -17.26 25.97 3.34
C PRO A 2 -15.75 26.22 3.34
N PRO A 3 -15.22 26.97 4.32
CA PRO A 3 -13.79 27.28 4.41
C PRO A 3 -12.94 26.02 4.64
N SER A 4 -11.65 26.12 4.35
CA SER A 4 -10.67 25.06 4.63
C SER A 4 -10.63 24.75 6.13
N VAL A 5 -10.74 23.48 6.50
CA VAL A 5 -10.64 23.02 7.91
C VAL A 5 -9.22 23.13 8.46
N TRP A 6 -8.22 23.35 7.58
CA TRP A 6 -6.82 23.42 7.93
C TRP A 6 -6.32 24.84 8.20
N GLY A 7 -7.02 25.84 7.64
CA GLY A 7 -6.58 27.24 7.68
C GLY A 7 -5.10 27.40 7.32
N ASP A 8 -4.40 28.21 8.11
CA ASP A 8 -2.99 28.53 7.89
C ASP A 8 -1.99 27.53 8.52
N ARG A 9 -2.45 26.38 9.02
CA ARG A 9 -1.64 25.44 9.83
C ARG A 9 -0.30 25.04 9.17
N PHE A 10 -0.27 24.94 7.84
CA PHE A 10 0.92 24.51 7.11
C PHE A 10 1.89 25.65 6.76
N LEU A 11 1.48 26.92 6.92
CA LEU A 11 2.33 28.06 6.56
C LEU A 11 3.48 28.29 7.54
N SER A 12 3.27 27.95 8.81
CA SER A 12 4.26 28.11 9.88
C SER A 12 5.24 26.95 10.00
N PHE A 13 5.08 25.90 9.18
CA PHE A 13 6.04 24.80 9.18
C PHE A 13 7.42 25.32 8.76
N SER A 14 8.46 24.86 9.43
CA SER A 14 9.85 25.14 9.06
C SER A 14 10.61 23.84 9.15
N LEU A 15 11.34 23.53 8.09
CA LEU A 15 12.18 22.35 8.01
C LEU A 15 13.62 22.80 7.82
N ASP A 16 14.49 22.39 8.75
CA ASP A 16 15.92 22.42 8.47
C ASP A 16 16.23 21.31 7.47
N LYS A 17 16.74 21.69 6.29
CA LYS A 17 17.08 20.73 5.23
C LYS A 17 18.07 19.67 5.70
N SER A 18 18.92 20.00 6.68
CA SER A 18 19.87 19.05 7.27
C SER A 18 19.16 17.85 7.92
N GLU A 19 17.89 17.98 8.34
CA GLU A 19 17.13 16.87 8.92
C GLU A 19 16.78 15.80 7.89
N LEU A 20 16.43 16.20 6.65
CA LEU A 20 16.16 15.25 5.58
C LEU A 20 17.44 14.48 5.22
N ASP A 21 18.57 15.18 5.15
CA ASP A 21 19.88 14.56 4.89
C ASP A 21 20.24 13.56 6.00
N ARG A 22 20.01 13.91 7.26
CA ARG A 22 20.21 13.00 8.40
C ARG A 22 19.37 11.72 8.28
N TYR A 23 18.09 11.84 7.91
CA TYR A 23 17.23 10.66 7.70
C TYR A 23 17.66 9.85 6.48
N ALA A 24 18.06 10.50 5.38
CA ALA A 24 18.59 9.83 4.19
C ALA A 24 19.83 9.00 4.53
N ILE A 25 20.81 9.59 5.22
CA ILE A 25 22.02 8.90 5.67
C ILE A 25 21.67 7.74 6.62
N ALA A 26 20.75 7.96 7.57
CA ALA A 26 20.34 6.92 8.52
C ALA A 26 19.65 5.72 7.83
N MET A 27 19.04 5.91 6.67
CA MET A 27 18.41 4.83 5.90
C MET A 27 19.41 3.93 5.17
N GLU A 28 20.63 4.39 4.88
CA GLU A 28 21.59 3.65 4.04
C GLU A 28 21.95 2.28 4.64
N LYS A 29 22.27 2.22 5.93
CA LYS A 29 22.63 0.97 6.61
C LYS A 29 21.49 -0.05 6.62
N PRO A 30 20.27 0.25 7.14
CA PRO A 30 19.18 -0.71 7.13
C PRO A 30 18.70 -1.05 5.71
N LYS A 31 18.81 -0.12 4.75
CA LYS A 31 18.54 -0.40 3.34
C LYS A 31 19.50 -1.46 2.79
N GLU A 32 20.81 -1.31 3.00
CA GLU A 32 21.80 -2.28 2.53
C GLU A 32 21.65 -3.64 3.21
N ASP A 33 21.37 -3.67 4.51
CA ASP A 33 21.14 -4.92 5.24
C ASP A 33 19.87 -5.63 4.74
N LEU A 34 18.79 -4.89 4.45
CA LEU A 34 17.58 -5.45 3.85
C LEU A 34 17.81 -5.93 2.41
N ARG A 35 18.59 -5.20 1.61
CA ARG A 35 18.98 -5.60 0.25
C ARG A 35 19.65 -6.97 0.26
N LYS A 36 20.59 -7.20 1.19
CA LYS A 36 21.28 -8.48 1.37
C LYS A 36 20.33 -9.62 1.70
N LEU A 37 19.33 -9.37 2.56
CA LEU A 37 18.30 -10.36 2.89
C LEU A 37 17.46 -10.73 1.66
N ILE A 38 17.04 -9.74 0.87
CA ILE A 38 16.24 -9.97 -0.35
C ILE A 38 16.99 -10.88 -1.34
N VAL A 39 18.29 -10.64 -1.53
CA VAL A 39 19.11 -11.39 -2.50
C VAL A 39 19.77 -12.65 -1.93
N ASP A 40 19.53 -12.99 -0.67
CA ASP A 40 20.15 -14.13 -0.02
C ASP A 40 19.74 -15.44 -0.72
N PRO A 41 20.68 -16.19 -1.33
CA PRO A 41 20.36 -17.43 -2.03
C PRO A 41 19.97 -18.57 -1.08
N THR A 42 20.25 -18.45 0.21
CA THR A 42 19.99 -19.49 1.23
C THR A 42 18.61 -19.37 1.87
N MET A 43 17.94 -18.22 1.71
CA MET A 43 16.60 -17.97 2.23
C MET A 43 15.56 -18.81 1.47
N ASP A 44 14.65 -19.44 2.22
CA ASP A 44 13.52 -20.17 1.66
C ASP A 44 12.67 -19.29 0.73
N SER A 45 12.14 -19.87 -0.34
CA SER A 45 11.39 -19.15 -1.36
C SER A 45 10.11 -18.49 -0.81
N ASN A 46 9.38 -19.15 0.09
CA ASN A 46 8.17 -18.59 0.69
C ASN A 46 8.52 -17.50 1.70
N GLU A 47 9.58 -17.71 2.49
CA GLU A 47 10.09 -16.67 3.40
C GLU A 47 10.50 -15.41 2.63
N LYS A 48 11.23 -15.58 1.51
CA LYS A 48 11.64 -14.48 0.63
C LYS A 48 10.46 -13.74 0.03
N LEU A 49 9.44 -14.45 -0.45
CA LEU A 49 8.21 -13.83 -0.95
C LEU A 49 7.46 -13.10 0.16
N GLY A 50 7.45 -13.62 1.39
CA GLY A 50 6.92 -12.92 2.57
C GLY A 50 7.67 -11.64 2.92
N LEU A 51 9.00 -11.64 2.78
CA LEU A 51 9.83 -10.44 2.93
C LEU A 51 9.49 -9.40 1.85
N ILE A 52 9.47 -9.81 0.57
CA ILE A 52 9.13 -8.93 -0.56
C ILE A 52 7.71 -8.37 -0.41
N TYR A 53 6.76 -9.19 0.05
CA TYR A 53 5.41 -8.75 0.38
C TYR A 53 5.41 -7.63 1.42
N SER A 54 6.16 -7.79 2.50
CA SER A 54 6.23 -6.78 3.56
C SER A 54 6.88 -5.49 3.07
N VAL A 55 7.95 -5.59 2.27
CA VAL A 55 8.59 -4.45 1.59
C VAL A 55 7.60 -3.72 0.68
N HIS A 56 6.78 -4.47 -0.07
CA HIS A 56 5.75 -3.91 -0.93
C HIS A 56 4.64 -3.21 -0.15
N ARG A 57 4.07 -3.89 0.85
CA ARG A 57 3.02 -3.33 1.71
C ARG A 57 3.47 -2.09 2.47
N LEU A 58 4.76 -1.96 2.78
CA LEU A 58 5.34 -0.77 3.43
C LEU A 58 5.71 0.37 2.47
N GLY A 59 5.46 0.21 1.17
CA GLY A 59 5.77 1.21 0.15
C GLY A 59 7.27 1.41 -0.06
N LEU A 60 8.08 0.37 0.19
CA LEU A 60 9.55 0.43 0.09
C LEU A 60 10.06 -0.18 -1.23
N THR A 61 9.19 -0.76 -2.07
CA THR A 61 9.56 -1.44 -3.33
C THR A 61 10.48 -0.59 -4.22
N TYR A 62 10.22 0.71 -4.33
CA TYR A 62 10.99 1.60 -5.21
C TYR A 62 12.48 1.70 -4.85
N MET A 63 12.87 1.29 -3.63
CA MET A 63 14.25 1.26 -3.17
C MET A 63 15.03 0.00 -3.60
N PHE A 64 14.32 -1.04 -4.05
CA PHE A 64 14.84 -2.39 -4.29
C PHE A 64 14.33 -2.99 -5.62
N LEU A 65 13.93 -2.15 -6.59
CA LEU A 65 13.27 -2.62 -7.82
C LEU A 65 14.08 -3.71 -8.53
N GLN A 66 15.38 -3.47 -8.73
CA GLN A 66 16.25 -4.40 -9.46
C GLN A 66 16.41 -5.73 -8.73
N GLU A 67 16.62 -5.69 -7.41
CA GLU A 67 16.76 -6.89 -6.59
C GLU A 67 15.46 -7.69 -6.55
N ILE A 68 14.33 -7.02 -6.35
CA ILE A 68 13.01 -7.66 -6.30
C ILE A 68 12.68 -8.29 -7.66
N GLU A 69 12.79 -7.55 -8.76
CA GLU A 69 12.54 -8.07 -10.11
C GLU A 69 13.43 -9.28 -10.42
N SER A 70 14.72 -9.21 -10.09
CA SER A 70 15.65 -10.33 -10.30
C SER A 70 15.26 -11.58 -9.51
N GLN A 71 14.85 -11.42 -8.24
CA GLN A 71 14.41 -12.56 -7.43
C GLN A 71 13.08 -13.13 -7.93
N LEU A 72 12.11 -12.28 -8.27
CA LEU A 72 10.81 -12.74 -8.76
C LEU A 72 10.93 -13.43 -10.11
N ASP A 73 11.78 -12.93 -11.02
CA ASP A 73 12.07 -13.60 -12.29
C ASP A 73 12.60 -15.02 -12.08
N LYS A 74 13.53 -15.20 -11.13
CA LYS A 74 14.08 -16.52 -10.81
C LYS A 74 13.00 -17.43 -10.25
N LEU A 75 12.31 -16.98 -9.20
CA LEU A 75 11.28 -17.77 -8.51
C LEU A 75 10.11 -18.12 -9.43
N PHE A 76 9.72 -17.21 -10.33
CA PHE A 76 8.64 -17.45 -11.27
C PHE A 76 9.02 -18.42 -12.40
N LYS A 77 10.29 -18.44 -12.84
CA LYS A 77 10.79 -19.41 -13.83
C LYS A 77 10.89 -20.82 -13.25
N GLU A 78 11.24 -20.92 -11.97
CA GLU A 78 11.37 -22.19 -11.25
C GLU A 78 10.03 -22.69 -10.68
N PHE A 79 8.98 -21.87 -10.76
CA PHE A 79 7.67 -22.17 -10.19
C PHE A 79 7.04 -23.46 -10.73
N ASN A 80 6.64 -24.34 -9.82
CA ASN A 80 5.77 -25.47 -10.09
C ASN A 80 4.56 -25.45 -9.15
N LEU A 81 3.38 -25.82 -9.66
CA LEU A 81 2.17 -25.99 -8.85
C LEU A 81 2.36 -26.98 -7.69
N GLN A 82 3.22 -28.00 -7.89
CA GLN A 82 3.53 -28.99 -6.86
C GLN A 82 4.24 -28.40 -5.65
N ASP A 83 4.99 -27.30 -5.81
CA ASP A 83 5.70 -26.63 -4.70
C ASP A 83 4.70 -26.10 -3.64
N TYR A 84 3.46 -25.85 -4.06
CA TYR A 84 2.39 -25.40 -3.18
C TYR A 84 1.57 -26.52 -2.56
N GLU A 85 1.87 -27.79 -2.79
CA GLU A 85 1.08 -28.90 -2.26
C GLU A 85 1.08 -28.94 -0.73
N GLN A 86 2.20 -28.57 -0.10
CA GLN A 86 2.34 -28.51 1.36
C GLN A 86 2.11 -27.11 1.95
N ALA A 87 2.07 -26.06 1.13
CA ALA A 87 1.88 -24.69 1.60
C ALA A 87 0.45 -24.43 2.09
N ASP A 88 0.32 -23.65 3.17
CA ASP A 88 -0.98 -23.24 3.70
C ASP A 88 -1.63 -22.12 2.86
N LEU A 89 -2.90 -21.82 3.17
CA LEU A 89 -3.69 -20.84 2.41
C LEU A 89 -3.10 -19.43 2.51
N TYR A 90 -2.56 -19.07 3.68
CA TYR A 90 -1.96 -17.77 3.90
C TYR A 90 -0.71 -17.59 3.04
N THR A 91 0.20 -18.56 3.04
CA THR A 91 1.44 -18.56 2.26
C THR A 91 1.16 -18.45 0.76
N ILE A 92 0.24 -19.27 0.24
CA ILE A 92 -0.16 -19.20 -1.18
C ILE A 92 -0.75 -17.83 -1.52
N SER A 93 -1.58 -17.28 -0.63
CA SER A 93 -2.19 -15.97 -0.83
C SER A 93 -1.16 -14.84 -0.90
N ILE A 94 -0.17 -14.86 -0.02
CA ILE A 94 0.91 -13.87 0.00
C ILE A 94 1.72 -13.96 -1.29
N ASN A 95 2.16 -15.16 -1.67
CA ASN A 95 2.93 -15.35 -2.89
C ASN A 95 2.13 -14.92 -4.13
N PHE A 96 0.86 -15.30 -4.21
CA PHE A 96 -0.03 -14.88 -5.28
C PHE A 96 -0.14 -13.35 -5.38
N GLN A 97 -0.34 -12.68 -4.25
CA GLN A 97 -0.40 -11.21 -4.21
C GLN A 97 0.91 -10.58 -4.67
N VAL A 98 2.07 -11.02 -4.16
CA VAL A 98 3.38 -10.48 -4.55
C VAL A 98 3.60 -10.59 -6.06
N PHE A 99 3.42 -11.79 -6.62
CA PHE A 99 3.62 -11.99 -8.05
C PHE A 99 2.67 -11.11 -8.87
N ARG A 100 1.38 -11.11 -8.56
CA ARG A 100 0.38 -10.33 -9.31
C ARG A 100 0.60 -8.82 -9.21
N HIS A 101 0.95 -8.32 -8.02
CA HIS A 101 1.23 -6.89 -7.82
C HIS A 101 2.44 -6.41 -8.59
N LEU A 102 3.43 -7.29 -8.77
CA LEU A 102 4.68 -6.97 -9.42
C LEU A 102 4.73 -7.46 -10.88
N GLY A 103 3.55 -7.70 -11.48
CA GLY A 103 3.40 -7.92 -12.92
C GLY A 103 3.48 -9.38 -13.39
N TYR A 104 3.68 -10.33 -12.48
CA TYR A 104 3.77 -11.76 -12.80
C TYR A 104 2.39 -12.42 -12.76
N LYS A 105 2.03 -13.09 -13.85
CA LYS A 105 0.72 -13.76 -13.99
C LYS A 105 0.73 -15.15 -13.34
N LEU A 106 0.87 -15.21 -12.01
CA LEU A 106 0.76 -16.49 -11.29
C LEU A 106 -0.63 -17.09 -11.50
N PRO A 107 -0.78 -18.35 -11.97
CA PRO A 107 -2.09 -18.95 -12.20
C PRO A 107 -2.94 -19.01 -10.93
N CYS A 108 -4.22 -18.68 -11.02
CA CYS A 108 -5.15 -18.79 -9.89
C CYS A 108 -5.44 -20.25 -9.47
N ASP A 109 -5.01 -21.22 -10.28
CA ASP A 109 -5.16 -22.65 -10.01
C ASP A 109 -4.40 -23.13 -8.77
N VAL A 110 -3.46 -22.33 -8.25
CA VAL A 110 -2.82 -22.55 -6.95
C VAL A 110 -3.85 -22.68 -5.81
N PHE A 111 -5.04 -22.10 -5.97
CA PHE A 111 -6.10 -22.18 -4.98
C PHE A 111 -7.02 -23.41 -5.13
N ASN A 112 -6.91 -24.20 -6.21
CA ASN A 112 -7.78 -25.37 -6.44
C ASN A 112 -7.67 -26.42 -5.33
N LYS A 113 -6.49 -26.55 -4.68
CA LYS A 113 -6.30 -27.48 -3.55
C LYS A 113 -7.24 -27.20 -2.36
N PHE A 114 -7.73 -25.98 -2.24
CA PHE A 114 -8.65 -25.55 -1.19
C PHE A 114 -10.12 -25.75 -1.56
N LYS A 115 -10.38 -26.29 -2.76
CA LYS A 115 -11.73 -26.64 -3.21
C LYS A 115 -12.00 -28.13 -2.97
N ASP A 116 -13.24 -28.43 -2.64
CA ASP A 116 -13.74 -29.79 -2.55
C ASP A 116 -13.85 -30.39 -3.95
N GLY A 117 -13.32 -31.60 -4.13
CA GLY A 117 -13.26 -32.25 -5.44
C GLY A 117 -14.62 -32.70 -5.97
N SER A 118 -15.63 -32.85 -5.09
CA SER A 118 -16.97 -33.30 -5.48
C SER A 118 -17.91 -32.15 -5.79
N SER A 119 -17.94 -31.11 -4.93
CA SER A 119 -18.81 -29.95 -5.13
C SER A 119 -18.17 -28.88 -6.01
N GLY A 120 -16.85 -28.88 -6.14
CA GLY A 120 -16.11 -27.80 -6.79
C GLY A 120 -16.22 -26.46 -6.05
N THR A 121 -16.54 -26.47 -4.75
CA THR A 121 -16.63 -25.24 -3.90
C THR A 121 -15.50 -25.19 -2.89
N PHE A 122 -15.19 -24.01 -2.32
CA PHE A 122 -14.20 -23.91 -1.25
C PHE A 122 -14.56 -24.76 -0.03
N LYS A 123 -13.58 -25.50 0.50
CA LYS A 123 -13.72 -26.41 1.65
C LYS A 123 -14.11 -25.63 2.91
N ALA A 124 -15.03 -26.15 3.71
CA ALA A 124 -15.40 -25.54 4.99
C ALA A 124 -14.22 -25.43 5.98
N SER A 125 -13.23 -26.32 5.86
CA SER A 125 -12.03 -26.32 6.71
C SER A 125 -11.21 -25.04 6.60
N ILE A 126 -11.27 -24.29 5.50
CA ILE A 126 -10.50 -23.03 5.39
C ILE A 126 -11.07 -21.92 6.26
N THR A 127 -12.31 -22.06 6.75
CA THR A 127 -12.97 -21.03 7.57
C THR A 127 -12.42 -20.92 8.99
N SER A 128 -11.68 -21.93 9.47
CA SER A 128 -10.99 -21.86 10.77
C SER A 128 -9.71 -21.03 10.71
N ASP A 129 -9.08 -20.92 9.52
CA ASP A 129 -7.92 -20.08 9.30
C ASP A 129 -8.36 -18.68 8.82
N VAL A 130 -8.69 -17.82 9.78
CA VAL A 130 -9.12 -16.44 9.50
C VAL A 130 -8.04 -15.66 8.74
N ARG A 131 -6.76 -15.93 9.01
CA ARG A 131 -5.64 -15.24 8.39
C ARG A 131 -5.46 -15.66 6.93
N GLY A 132 -5.50 -16.96 6.65
CA GLY A 132 -5.52 -17.47 5.28
C GLY A 132 -6.75 -17.04 4.51
N MET A 133 -7.92 -17.02 5.15
CA MET A 133 -9.16 -16.53 4.54
C MET A 133 -9.08 -15.04 4.17
N LEU A 134 -8.47 -14.21 5.03
CA LEU A 134 -8.19 -12.81 4.73
C LEU A 134 -7.20 -12.67 3.56
N GLY A 135 -6.14 -13.48 3.55
CA GLY A 135 -5.19 -13.53 2.43
C GLY A 135 -5.86 -13.90 1.11
N LEU A 136 -6.76 -14.89 1.13
CA LEU A 136 -7.51 -15.30 -0.06
C LEU A 136 -8.49 -14.21 -0.52
N TYR A 137 -9.15 -13.53 0.43
CA TYR A 137 -10.02 -12.40 0.14
C TYR A 137 -9.27 -11.29 -0.60
N GLU A 138 -8.09 -10.87 -0.12
CA GLU A 138 -7.26 -9.86 -0.78
C GLU A 138 -6.76 -10.34 -2.15
N SER A 139 -6.31 -11.60 -2.25
CA SER A 139 -5.87 -12.22 -3.51
C SER A 139 -6.97 -12.22 -4.58
N ALA A 140 -8.21 -12.51 -4.17
CA ALA A 140 -9.38 -12.55 -5.04
C ALA A 140 -9.74 -11.19 -5.66
N GLN A 141 -9.24 -10.11 -5.09
CA GLN A 141 -9.44 -8.78 -5.66
C GLN A 141 -8.46 -8.46 -6.80
N LEU A 142 -7.39 -9.24 -6.97
CA LEU A 142 -6.43 -9.15 -8.09
C LEU A 142 -6.86 -9.98 -9.31
N ARG A 143 -8.10 -10.46 -9.31
CA ARG A 143 -8.65 -11.29 -10.37
C ARG A 143 -8.72 -10.54 -11.69
N ILE A 144 -8.46 -11.28 -12.77
CA ILE A 144 -8.70 -10.83 -14.14
C ILE A 144 -9.85 -11.61 -14.76
N ARG A 145 -10.32 -11.13 -15.92
CA ARG A 145 -11.47 -11.71 -16.62
C ARG A 145 -11.20 -13.19 -16.94
N GLY A 146 -12.13 -14.06 -16.53
CA GLY A 146 -12.06 -15.51 -16.77
C GLY A 146 -11.61 -16.33 -15.56
N GLU A 147 -11.14 -15.69 -14.47
CA GLU A 147 -10.67 -16.38 -13.27
C GLU A 147 -11.81 -16.71 -12.29
N LYS A 148 -12.70 -17.62 -12.70
CA LYS A 148 -13.90 -18.01 -11.93
C LYS A 148 -13.60 -18.42 -10.48
N ILE A 149 -12.46 -19.07 -10.25
CA ILE A 149 -12.03 -19.46 -8.90
C ILE A 149 -11.88 -18.24 -7.97
N LEU A 150 -11.38 -17.12 -8.48
CA LEU A 150 -11.22 -15.90 -7.69
C LEU A 150 -12.55 -15.15 -7.53
N ASP A 151 -13.45 -15.21 -8.52
CA ASP A 151 -14.82 -14.70 -8.37
C ASP A 151 -15.55 -15.44 -7.23
N GLU A 152 -15.46 -16.77 -7.20
CA GLU A 152 -16.01 -17.59 -6.13
C GLU A 152 -15.32 -17.33 -4.79
N ALA A 153 -13.98 -17.17 -4.80
CA ALA A 153 -13.20 -16.90 -3.59
C ALA A 153 -13.61 -15.57 -2.96
N ALA A 154 -13.80 -14.52 -3.76
CA ALA A 154 -14.24 -13.22 -3.28
C ALA A 154 -15.57 -13.33 -2.53
N VAL A 155 -16.58 -13.94 -3.15
CA VAL A 155 -17.92 -14.11 -2.55
C VAL A 155 -17.86 -14.96 -1.28
N PHE A 156 -17.17 -16.09 -1.34
CA PHE A 156 -17.06 -17.02 -0.21
C PHE A 156 -16.37 -16.37 0.99
N THR A 157 -15.18 -15.80 0.77
CA THR A 157 -14.36 -15.23 1.86
C THR A 157 -15.02 -13.98 2.43
N GLU A 158 -15.60 -13.11 1.61
CA GLU A 158 -16.32 -11.93 2.09
C GLU A 158 -17.48 -12.29 3.02
N ALA A 159 -18.32 -13.26 2.62
CA ALA A 159 -19.46 -13.71 3.42
C ALA A 159 -19.01 -14.27 4.77
N LYS A 160 -17.95 -15.08 4.78
CA LYS A 160 -17.40 -15.69 5.99
C LYS A 160 -16.72 -14.66 6.90
N LEU A 161 -15.88 -13.77 6.36
CA LEU A 161 -15.23 -12.70 7.11
C LEU A 161 -16.28 -11.78 7.77
N LYS A 162 -17.34 -11.39 7.04
CA LYS A 162 -18.46 -10.62 7.60
C LYS A 162 -19.17 -11.34 8.75
N SER A 163 -19.28 -12.66 8.69
CA SER A 163 -19.92 -13.46 9.75
C SER A 163 -19.10 -13.55 11.03
N VAL A 164 -17.76 -13.56 10.93
CA VAL A 164 -16.86 -13.72 12.08
C VAL A 164 -16.27 -12.41 12.61
N VAL A 165 -16.29 -11.31 11.85
CA VAL A 165 -15.60 -10.06 12.23
C VAL A 165 -15.98 -9.54 13.62
N LYS A 166 -17.25 -9.70 14.02
CA LYS A 166 -17.75 -9.28 15.34
C LYS A 166 -17.26 -10.14 16.50
N THR A 167 -16.80 -11.35 16.24
CA THR A 167 -16.28 -12.29 17.26
C THR A 167 -14.75 -12.24 17.38
N LEU A 168 -14.06 -11.67 16.39
CA LEU A 168 -12.60 -11.49 16.41
C LEU A 168 -12.19 -10.43 17.43
N LYS A 169 -10.94 -10.55 17.94
CA LYS A 169 -10.33 -9.60 18.88
C LYS A 169 -8.90 -9.28 18.47
N GLY A 170 -8.39 -8.13 18.90
CA GLY A 170 -7.01 -7.70 18.63
C GLY A 170 -6.78 -7.36 17.15
N ASP A 171 -5.53 -7.46 16.72
CA ASP A 171 -5.06 -7.01 15.41
C ASP A 171 -5.85 -7.65 14.27
N ILE A 172 -6.12 -8.96 14.33
CA ILE A 172 -6.86 -9.67 13.26
C ILE A 172 -8.26 -9.09 13.03
N ALA A 173 -8.93 -8.60 14.08
CA ALA A 173 -10.25 -7.96 13.94
C ALA A 173 -10.14 -6.63 13.17
N GLN A 174 -9.09 -5.85 13.45
CA GLN A 174 -8.81 -4.59 12.77
C GLN A 174 -8.44 -4.84 11.30
N GLN A 175 -7.57 -5.82 11.04
CA GLN A 175 -7.17 -6.25 9.71
C GLN A 175 -8.38 -6.65 8.85
N VAL A 176 -9.24 -7.54 9.37
CA VAL A 176 -10.45 -7.98 8.67
C VAL A 176 -11.41 -6.81 8.44
N THR A 177 -11.62 -5.95 9.44
CA THR A 177 -12.50 -4.78 9.30
C THR A 177 -11.99 -3.82 8.23
N GLN A 178 -10.68 -3.58 8.19
CA GLN A 178 -10.06 -2.72 7.19
C GLN A 178 -10.22 -3.30 5.78
N SER A 179 -9.82 -4.55 5.56
CA SER A 179 -9.91 -5.18 4.24
C SER A 179 -11.34 -5.25 3.71
N LEU A 180 -12.32 -5.56 4.57
CA LEU A 180 -13.74 -5.56 4.19
C LEU A 180 -14.27 -4.16 3.84
N LYS A 181 -13.70 -3.09 4.41
CA LYS A 181 -14.04 -1.71 4.09
C LYS A 181 -13.41 -1.29 2.76
N ARG A 182 -12.12 -1.60 2.59
CA ARG A 182 -11.36 -1.33 1.37
C ARG A 182 -10.17 -2.30 1.30
N PRO A 183 -10.14 -3.18 0.30
CA PRO A 183 -8.97 -4.01 0.03
C PRO A 183 -7.72 -3.17 -0.22
N PHE A 184 -6.56 -3.66 0.19
CA PHE A 184 -5.35 -2.83 0.22
C PHE A 184 -4.97 -2.28 -1.16
N HIS A 185 -5.08 -3.10 -2.20
CA HIS A 185 -4.71 -2.71 -3.56
C HIS A 185 -5.65 -1.67 -4.19
N GLN A 186 -6.81 -1.40 -3.58
CA GLN A 186 -7.71 -0.31 -3.98
C GLN A 186 -7.45 0.96 -3.17
N GLY A 187 -6.64 0.88 -2.10
CA GLY A 187 -6.31 1.98 -1.22
C GLY A 187 -5.21 2.90 -1.76
N MET A 188 -5.02 4.02 -1.09
CA MET A 188 -3.90 4.91 -1.41
C MET A 188 -2.61 4.32 -0.83
N PRO A 189 -1.53 4.12 -1.61
CA PRO A 189 -0.35 3.37 -1.17
C PRO A 189 0.20 3.82 0.18
N MET A 190 0.32 5.13 0.43
CA MET A 190 0.84 5.65 1.70
C MET A 190 -0.09 5.46 2.89
N VAL A 191 -1.41 5.48 2.66
CA VAL A 191 -2.39 5.22 3.72
C VAL A 191 -2.34 3.75 4.09
N GLU A 192 -2.35 2.87 3.09
CA GLU A 192 -2.27 1.43 3.30
C GLU A 192 -0.95 1.00 3.92
N ALA A 193 0.17 1.63 3.55
CA ALA A 193 1.47 1.36 4.16
C ALA A 193 1.49 1.73 5.66
N ARG A 194 0.89 2.86 6.04
CA ARG A 194 0.77 3.26 7.45
C ARG A 194 -0.15 2.30 8.22
N LEU A 195 -1.29 1.93 7.63
CA LEU A 195 -2.21 0.98 8.23
C LEU A 195 -1.58 -0.40 8.38
N TYR A 196 -0.81 -0.86 7.39
CA TYR A 196 -0.06 -2.11 7.47
C TYR A 196 0.97 -2.06 8.59
N PHE A 197 1.76 -0.99 8.66
CA PHE A 197 2.75 -0.80 9.72
C PHE A 197 2.15 -0.83 11.13
N SER A 198 0.94 -0.28 11.31
CA SER A 198 0.24 -0.29 12.61
C SER A 198 -0.45 -1.62 12.91
N ASN A 199 -1.15 -2.21 11.94
CA ASN A 199 -2.04 -3.35 12.17
C ASN A 199 -1.32 -4.70 12.03
N TYR A 200 -0.10 -4.72 11.46
CA TYR A 200 0.70 -5.91 11.21
C TYR A 200 2.10 -5.77 11.84
N GLU A 201 2.16 -5.24 13.07
CA GLU A 201 3.43 -4.94 13.76
C GLU A 201 4.37 -6.15 13.84
N LYS A 202 3.83 -7.35 14.11
CA LYS A 202 4.62 -8.59 14.16
C LYS A 202 5.31 -8.89 12.83
N GLU A 203 4.62 -8.73 11.71
CA GLU A 203 5.15 -8.98 10.37
C GLU A 203 6.19 -7.92 9.98
N CYS A 204 5.93 -6.67 10.34
CA CYS A 204 6.85 -5.56 10.10
C CYS A 204 8.13 -5.66 10.97
N SER A 205 8.07 -6.40 12.08
CA SER A 205 9.17 -6.54 13.05
C SER A 205 9.95 -7.84 12.89
N THR A 206 9.59 -8.71 11.93
CA THR A 206 10.31 -9.96 11.65
C THR A 206 11.80 -9.72 11.37
N TYR A 207 12.10 -8.66 10.62
CA TYR A 207 13.46 -8.26 10.28
C TYR A 207 13.74 -6.86 10.82
N ASP A 208 14.77 -6.73 11.65
CA ASP A 208 15.18 -5.47 12.27
C ASP A 208 15.51 -4.38 11.23
N SER A 209 16.15 -4.77 10.12
CA SER A 209 16.46 -3.86 9.00
C SER A 209 15.19 -3.31 8.34
N LEU A 210 14.16 -4.14 8.14
CA LEU A 210 12.87 -3.73 7.59
C LEU A 210 12.16 -2.72 8.51
N LEU A 211 12.06 -3.04 9.80
CA LEU A 211 11.42 -2.18 10.79
C LEU A 211 12.11 -0.81 10.90
N LYS A 212 13.44 -0.80 10.98
CA LYS A 212 14.24 0.43 11.05
C LYS A 212 14.08 1.26 9.78
N LEU A 213 14.18 0.63 8.61
CA LEU A 213 14.03 1.33 7.34
C LEU A 213 12.63 1.94 7.20
N ALA A 214 11.57 1.20 7.53
CA ALA A 214 10.20 1.69 7.46
C ALA A 214 9.97 2.91 8.37
N LYS A 215 10.46 2.88 9.61
CA LYS A 215 10.35 4.02 10.56
C LYS A 215 11.06 5.27 10.03
N LEU A 216 12.29 5.11 9.55
CA LEU A 216 13.07 6.22 8.99
C LEU A 216 12.42 6.78 7.72
N HIS A 217 11.96 5.90 6.83
CA HIS A 217 11.28 6.26 5.60
C HIS A 217 9.98 7.04 5.87
N PHE A 218 9.13 6.58 6.78
CA PHE A 218 7.91 7.31 7.14
C PHE A 218 8.19 8.69 7.72
N LYS A 219 9.29 8.86 8.48
CA LYS A 219 9.70 10.15 9.01
C LYS A 219 10.24 11.08 7.93
N TYR A 220 11.08 10.54 7.05
CA TYR A 220 11.57 11.28 5.88
C TYR A 220 10.40 11.80 5.03
N LEU A 221 9.47 10.91 4.66
CA LEU A 221 8.30 11.29 3.86
C LEU A 221 7.41 12.30 4.57
N GLU A 222 7.17 12.14 5.88
CA GLU A 222 6.38 13.09 6.66
C GLU A 222 6.97 14.51 6.60
N LEU A 223 8.29 14.65 6.78
CA LEU A 223 8.96 15.95 6.73
C LEU A 223 8.92 16.55 5.32
N GLN A 224 9.21 15.74 4.30
CA GLN A 224 9.19 16.20 2.92
C GLN A 224 7.78 16.65 2.50
N GLN A 225 6.74 15.87 2.86
CA GLN A 225 5.35 16.20 2.54
C GLN A 225 4.87 17.47 3.25
N LYS A 226 5.27 17.70 4.51
CA LYS A 226 4.97 18.95 5.21
C LYS A 226 5.64 20.16 4.53
N GLU A 227 6.87 20.00 4.06
CA GLU A 227 7.56 21.06 3.31
C GLU A 227 6.89 21.33 1.95
N GLU A 228 6.51 20.29 1.22
CA GLU A 228 5.75 20.41 -0.03
C GLU A 228 4.41 21.13 0.21
N LEU A 229 3.65 20.74 1.24
CA LEU A 229 2.41 21.40 1.64
C LEU A 229 2.61 22.86 2.00
N ARG A 230 3.68 23.20 2.74
CA ARG A 230 4.02 24.59 3.08
C ARG A 230 4.27 25.41 1.80
N ILE A 231 5.05 24.87 0.86
CA ILE A 231 5.36 25.53 -0.42
C ILE A 231 4.07 25.80 -1.21
N VAL A 232 3.19 24.80 -1.34
CA VAL A 232 1.93 24.96 -2.08
C VAL A 232 0.98 25.93 -1.35
N SER A 233 0.85 25.79 -0.02
CA SER A 233 -0.03 26.65 0.79
C SER A 233 0.41 28.12 0.73
N LYS A 234 1.72 28.38 0.82
CA LYS A 234 2.26 29.74 0.68
C LYS A 234 1.96 30.31 -0.70
N TRP A 235 2.25 29.54 -1.75
CA TRP A 235 1.96 29.95 -3.12
C TRP A 235 0.46 30.25 -3.32
N TRP A 236 -0.43 29.40 -2.81
CA TRP A 236 -1.88 29.62 -2.93
C TRP A 236 -2.34 30.89 -2.23
N LYS A 237 -1.78 31.18 -1.05
CA LYS A 237 -2.04 32.42 -0.31
C LYS A 237 -1.54 33.66 -1.05
N ASP A 238 -0.35 33.58 -1.64
CA ASP A 238 0.25 34.67 -2.42
C ASP A 238 -0.60 35.01 -3.67
N MET A 239 -1.36 34.06 -4.22
CA MET A 239 -2.30 34.30 -5.33
C MET A 239 -3.55 35.09 -4.92
N ARG A 240 -3.86 35.17 -3.63
CA ARG A 240 -5.01 35.91 -3.06
C ARG A 240 -6.37 35.54 -3.69
N PHE A 241 -6.52 34.32 -4.19
CA PHE A 241 -7.78 33.86 -4.80
C PHE A 241 -8.97 33.91 -3.86
N GLN A 242 -8.75 33.72 -2.56
CA GLN A 242 -9.84 33.82 -1.57
C GLN A 242 -10.38 35.25 -1.44
N GLU A 243 -9.60 36.27 -1.81
CA GLU A 243 -10.04 37.67 -1.83
C GLU A 243 -10.63 38.07 -3.18
N THR A 244 -9.98 37.67 -4.28
CA THR A 244 -10.39 38.06 -5.64
C THR A 244 -11.52 37.21 -6.21
N THR A 245 -11.65 35.97 -5.76
CA THR A 245 -12.65 34.99 -6.22
C THR A 245 -13.26 34.25 -5.02
N PRO A 246 -14.08 34.91 -4.18
CA PRO A 246 -14.57 34.33 -2.91
C PRO A 246 -15.53 33.14 -3.09
N TYR A 247 -16.01 32.90 -4.31
CA TYR A 247 -16.90 31.79 -4.63
C TYR A 247 -16.16 30.44 -4.75
N ILE A 248 -14.83 30.43 -4.97
CA ILE A 248 -14.06 29.19 -5.17
C ILE A 248 -13.86 28.44 -3.85
N ARG A 249 -13.71 27.12 -3.92
CA ARG A 249 -13.37 26.29 -2.76
C ARG A 249 -11.87 26.36 -2.45
N ASP A 250 -11.55 26.48 -1.16
CA ASP A 250 -10.16 26.37 -0.68
C ASP A 250 -9.87 24.94 -0.18
N ARG A 251 -9.10 24.17 -0.95
CA ARG A 251 -8.86 22.73 -0.71
C ARG A 251 -7.41 22.31 -0.93
N VAL A 252 -6.45 23.19 -0.63
CA VAL A 252 -5.02 22.91 -0.85
C VAL A 252 -4.55 21.59 -0.24
N PRO A 253 -4.80 21.29 1.04
CA PRO A 253 -4.30 20.05 1.64
C PRO A 253 -5.01 18.80 1.09
N GLU A 254 -6.29 18.88 0.76
CA GLU A 254 -7.06 17.79 0.16
C GLU A 254 -6.56 17.46 -1.25
N ILE A 255 -6.32 18.48 -2.08
CA ILE A 255 -5.79 18.31 -3.44
C ILE A 255 -4.36 17.75 -3.37
N TYR A 256 -3.52 18.26 -2.47
CA TYR A 256 -2.18 17.70 -2.27
C TYR A 256 -2.23 16.22 -1.86
N LEU A 257 -3.12 15.85 -0.94
CA LEU A 257 -3.32 14.46 -0.53
C LEU A 257 -3.76 13.58 -1.72
N TRP A 258 -4.61 14.11 -2.60
CA TRP A 258 -5.03 13.39 -3.81
C TRP A 258 -3.85 13.15 -4.76
N ILE A 259 -3.01 14.17 -4.99
CA ILE A 259 -1.79 14.05 -5.81
C ILE A 259 -0.77 13.10 -5.19
N LEU A 260 -0.64 13.08 -3.86
CA LEU A 260 0.23 12.13 -3.15
C LEU A 260 -0.16 10.68 -3.44
N GLY A 261 -1.44 10.41 -3.73
CA GLY A 261 -1.91 9.09 -4.13
C GLY A 261 -1.46 8.64 -5.51
N LEU A 262 -1.04 9.55 -6.39
CA LEU A 262 -0.56 9.22 -7.75
C LEU A 262 0.90 8.75 -7.74
N TYR A 263 1.76 9.42 -6.97
CA TYR A 263 3.18 9.07 -6.81
C TYR A 263 3.71 9.62 -5.50
N PHE A 264 4.01 8.71 -4.56
CA PHE A 264 4.43 9.08 -3.21
C PHE A 264 5.95 9.08 -3.02
N GLU A 265 6.69 8.56 -3.99
CA GLU A 265 8.13 8.37 -3.88
C GLU A 265 8.84 9.74 -3.71
N PRO A 266 9.87 9.82 -2.86
CA PRO A 266 10.59 11.07 -2.59
C PRO A 266 11.03 11.83 -3.83
N ARG A 267 11.52 11.10 -4.84
CA ARG A 267 12.06 11.63 -6.10
C ARG A 267 11.06 12.50 -6.88
N TYR A 268 9.75 12.31 -6.66
CA TYR A 268 8.69 13.05 -7.35
C TYR A 268 8.20 14.28 -6.58
N SER A 269 8.98 14.78 -5.60
CA SER A 269 8.63 15.97 -4.81
C SER A 269 8.21 17.17 -5.66
N LEU A 270 9.05 17.57 -6.61
CA LEU A 270 8.79 18.69 -7.50
C LEU A 270 7.54 18.44 -8.36
N ALA A 271 7.38 17.22 -8.87
CA ALA A 271 6.20 16.83 -9.65
C ALA A 271 4.92 16.96 -8.83
N ARG A 272 4.93 16.54 -7.55
CA ARG A 272 3.76 16.67 -6.66
C ARG A 272 3.41 18.14 -6.42
N ILE A 273 4.41 18.99 -6.17
CA ILE A 273 4.19 20.43 -6.00
C ILE A 273 3.54 21.02 -7.27
N ILE A 274 4.11 20.74 -8.45
CA ILE A 274 3.61 21.27 -9.72
C ILE A 274 2.20 20.74 -10.00
N ALA A 275 1.97 19.44 -9.90
CA ALA A 275 0.68 18.83 -10.17
C ALA A 275 -0.40 19.35 -9.21
N THR A 276 -0.07 19.53 -7.92
CA THR A 276 -1.00 20.13 -6.96
C THR A 276 -1.40 21.55 -7.38
N LYS A 277 -0.45 22.38 -7.81
CA LYS A 277 -0.76 23.74 -8.30
C LYS A 277 -1.64 23.72 -9.56
N ILE A 278 -1.33 22.85 -10.52
CA ILE A 278 -2.13 22.69 -11.74
C ILE A 278 -3.55 22.25 -11.38
N THR A 279 -3.71 21.25 -10.52
CA THR A 279 -5.03 20.78 -10.09
C THR A 279 -5.80 21.85 -9.33
N LEU A 280 -5.14 22.68 -8.51
CA LEU A 280 -5.78 23.82 -7.87
C LEU A 280 -6.29 24.86 -8.88
N PHE A 281 -5.54 25.14 -9.94
CA PHE A 281 -6.05 25.99 -11.04
C PHE A 281 -7.25 25.35 -11.75
N LEU A 282 -7.24 24.04 -11.96
CA LEU A 282 -8.40 23.34 -12.52
C LEU A 282 -9.62 23.45 -11.62
N VAL A 283 -9.45 23.39 -10.29
CA VAL A 283 -10.53 23.62 -9.32
C VAL A 283 -11.10 25.04 -9.42
N VAL A 284 -10.25 26.06 -9.60
CA VAL A 284 -10.71 27.44 -9.84
C VAL A 284 -11.56 27.54 -11.09
N LEU A 285 -11.11 26.93 -12.19
CA LEU A 285 -11.86 26.92 -13.44
C LEU A 285 -13.18 26.17 -13.30
N ASP A 286 -13.16 24.97 -12.71
CA ASP A 286 -14.34 24.16 -12.43
C ASP A 286 -15.38 24.95 -11.64
N ASP A 287 -14.99 25.57 -10.53
CA ASP A 287 -15.89 26.40 -9.71
C ASP A 287 -16.41 27.62 -10.47
N THR A 288 -15.64 28.17 -11.41
CA THR A 288 -16.04 29.32 -12.22
C THR A 288 -17.04 28.95 -13.31
N TYR A 289 -16.99 27.73 -13.86
CA TYR A 289 -17.94 27.30 -14.89
C TYR A 289 -19.19 26.63 -14.31
N ASP A 290 -19.06 25.92 -13.20
CA ASP A 290 -20.16 25.14 -12.62
C ASP A 290 -20.97 25.93 -11.58
N ALA A 291 -20.36 26.91 -10.91
CA ALA A 291 -20.94 27.55 -9.74
C ALA A 291 -20.87 29.10 -9.74
N TYR A 292 -20.51 29.72 -10.86
CA TYR A 292 -20.49 31.17 -11.06
C TYR A 292 -21.01 31.56 -12.44
#